data_AF-R6PNS1-F1
#
_entry.id   AF-R6PNS1-F1
#
_cell.length_a   1.000
_cell.length_b   1.000
_cell.length_c   1.000
_cell.angle_alpha   90.00
_cell.angle_beta   90.00
_cell.angle_gamma   90.00
#
_symmetry.space_group_name_H-M   'P 1'
#
loop_
_entity.id
_entity.type
_entity.pdbx_description
1 polymer ?
#
loop_
_entity_poly.entity_id
_entity_poly.type
_entity_poly.pdbx_seq_one_letter_code
_entity_poly.pdbx_strand_id
1 'polypeptide(L)'
;MEYFSEIMHTMRIQNSYGLLFDELVEFEAKSDVRDSKAIKRIATAYMKLLFPQWQKVEDVDKEAFDLYCLQPAVYRRGIIKEQCHLIDSEFKARMPEVRVK
;
A
#
# COMPACT_ATOMS: atom_id res chain seq x y z
N MET A 1 -7.42 29.62 -3.84
CA MET A 1 -7.16 28.41 -4.63
C MET A 1 -6.10 27.62 -3.90
N GLU A 2 -6.44 26.43 -3.39
CA GLU A 2 -5.49 25.55 -2.71
C GLU A 2 -4.98 24.48 -3.69
N TYR A 3 -3.95 24.82 -4.46
CA TYR A 3 -3.40 23.96 -5.51
C TYR A 3 -2.99 22.56 -5.00
N PHE A 4 -2.46 22.47 -3.79
CA PHE A 4 -2.06 21.17 -3.21
C PHE A 4 -3.26 20.25 -2.98
N SER A 5 -4.35 20.79 -2.43
CA SER A 5 -5.60 20.05 -2.18
C SER A 5 -6.20 19.52 -3.48
N GLU A 6 -6.17 20.32 -4.55
CA GLU A 6 -6.65 19.92 -5.89
C GLU A 6 -5.78 18.81 -6.52
N ILE A 7 -4.46 18.91 -6.40
CA ILE A 7 -3.53 17.87 -6.88
C ILE A 7 -3.78 16.55 -6.15
N MET A 8 -3.86 16.59 -4.82
CA MET A 8 -4.13 15.41 -3.98
C MET A 8 -5.48 14.77 -4.30
N HIS A 9 -6.50 15.59 -4.56
CA HIS A 9 -7.82 15.11 -4.99
C HIS A 9 -7.73 14.37 -6.33
N THR A 10 -7.04 14.95 -7.30
CA THR A 10 -6.87 14.36 -8.64
C THR A 10 -6.13 13.02 -8.56
N MET A 11 -5.06 12.95 -7.76
CA MET A 11 -4.28 11.72 -7.56
C MET A 11 -5.11 10.60 -6.93
N ARG A 12 -6.20 10.90 -6.19
CA ARG A 12 -7.06 9.89 -5.59
C ARG A 12 -7.81 9.04 -6.64
N ILE A 13 -8.10 9.61 -7.81
CA ILE A 13 -8.94 9.01 -8.85
C ILE A 13 -8.13 8.12 -9.81
N GLN A 14 -6.80 8.23 -9.81
CA GLN A 14 -5.94 7.42 -10.67
C GLN A 14 -5.89 5.94 -10.22
N ASN A 15 -6.60 5.08 -10.96
CA ASN A 15 -6.67 3.64 -10.71
C ASN A 15 -5.46 2.86 -11.26
N SER A 16 -4.67 3.42 -12.18
CA SER A 16 -3.53 2.75 -12.84
C SER A 16 -2.52 2.16 -11.85
N TYR A 17 -2.12 2.94 -10.84
CA TYR A 17 -1.22 2.49 -9.77
C TYR A 17 -1.78 1.31 -8.97
N GLY A 18 -3.10 1.23 -8.84
CA GLY A 18 -3.76 0.11 -8.17
C GLY A 18 -3.63 -1.19 -8.95
N LEU A 19 -3.72 -1.12 -10.29
CA LEU A 19 -3.51 -2.27 -11.16
C LEU A 19 -2.03 -2.68 -11.16
N LEU A 20 -1.13 -1.70 -11.29
CA LEU A 20 0.31 -1.94 -11.22
C LEU A 20 0.72 -2.61 -9.90
N PHE A 21 0.15 -2.17 -8.77
CA PHE A 21 0.38 -2.82 -7.48
C PHE A 21 -0.04 -4.31 -7.47
N ASP A 22 -1.19 -4.64 -8.08
CA ASP A 22 -1.66 -6.03 -8.15
C ASP A 22 -0.73 -6.91 -8.98
N GLU A 23 -0.05 -6.34 -9.97
CA GLU A 23 0.97 -7.02 -10.77
C GLU A 23 2.26 -7.24 -9.97
N LEU A 24 2.65 -6.30 -9.11
CA LEU A 24 3.91 -6.33 -8.36
C LEU A 24 3.87 -7.14 -7.05
N VAL A 25 2.72 -7.28 -6.41
CA VAL A 25 2.62 -7.78 -5.02
C VAL A 25 1.87 -9.09 -4.92
N GLU A 26 2.37 -9.98 -4.08
CA GLU A 26 1.72 -11.21 -3.67
C GLU A 26 1.48 -11.22 -2.15
N PHE A 27 0.26 -11.59 -1.75
CA PHE A 27 -0.12 -11.77 -0.35
C PHE A 27 -0.18 -13.26 -0.01
N GLU A 28 0.08 -13.61 1.25
CA GLU A 28 -0.16 -14.96 1.75
C GLU A 28 -1.60 -15.43 1.51
N ALA A 29 -1.78 -16.74 1.34
CA ALA A 29 -3.09 -17.33 1.18
C ALA A 29 -3.98 -17.04 2.42
N LYS A 30 -5.22 -16.60 2.20
CA LYS A 30 -6.19 -16.22 3.24
C LYS A 30 -5.85 -14.94 4.02
N SER A 31 -5.06 -14.02 3.46
CA SER A 31 -4.86 -12.68 4.04
C SER A 31 -6.20 -11.97 4.31
N ASP A 32 -6.34 -11.27 5.44
CA ASP A 32 -7.52 -10.45 5.72
C ASP A 32 -7.67 -9.37 4.63
N VAL A 33 -8.83 -9.35 3.97
CA VAL A 33 -9.14 -8.43 2.86
C VAL A 33 -9.03 -6.96 3.29
N ARG A 34 -9.20 -6.65 4.59
CA ARG A 34 -9.03 -5.30 5.14
C ARG A 34 -7.57 -4.89 5.16
N ASP A 35 -6.67 -5.80 5.54
CA ASP A 35 -5.23 -5.54 5.57
C ASP A 35 -4.68 -5.35 4.16
N SER A 36 -5.02 -6.24 3.24
CA SER A 36 -4.56 -6.14 1.85
C SER A 36 -5.05 -4.86 1.17
N LYS A 37 -6.33 -4.49 1.36
CA LYS A 37 -6.86 -3.20 0.87
C LYS A 37 -6.17 -1.99 1.49
N ALA A 38 -5.90 -2.02 2.80
CA ALA A 38 -5.24 -0.90 3.47
C ALA A 38 -3.79 -0.74 3.00
N ILE A 39 -3.03 -1.84 2.93
CA ILE A 39 -1.65 -1.85 2.42
C ILE A 39 -1.61 -1.34 0.99
N LYS A 40 -2.47 -1.88 0.10
CA LYS A 40 -2.56 -1.42 -1.29
C LYS A 40 -2.80 0.08 -1.40
N ARG A 41 -3.74 0.63 -0.61
CA ARG A 41 -4.03 2.08 -0.62
C ARG A 41 -2.85 2.93 -0.16
N ILE A 42 -2.12 2.49 0.87
CA ILE A 42 -0.97 3.24 1.38
C ILE A 42 0.22 3.13 0.40
N ALA A 43 0.53 1.92 -0.07
CA ALA A 43 1.62 1.68 -1.01
C ALA A 43 1.41 2.43 -2.33
N THR A 44 0.19 2.40 -2.90
CA THR A 44 -0.11 3.15 -4.13
C THR A 44 -0.09 4.67 -3.91
N ALA A 45 -0.39 5.16 -2.71
CA ALA A 45 -0.18 6.57 -2.39
C ALA A 45 1.32 6.95 -2.39
N TYR A 46 2.18 6.08 -1.85
CA TYR A 46 3.64 6.28 -1.92
C TYR A 46 4.15 6.26 -3.35
N MET A 47 3.72 5.29 -4.17
CA MET A 47 4.09 5.24 -5.58
C MET A 47 3.76 6.55 -6.29
N LYS A 48 2.54 7.08 -6.09
CA LYS A 48 2.11 8.34 -6.71
C LYS A 48 2.90 9.56 -6.24
N LEU A 49 3.30 9.60 -4.97
CA LEU A 49 4.01 10.75 -4.39
C LEU A 49 5.51 10.72 -4.66
N LEU A 50 6.13 9.55 -4.61
CA LEU A 50 7.58 9.38 -4.67
C LEU A 50 8.08 8.98 -6.06
N PHE A 51 7.26 8.23 -6.80
CA PHE A 51 7.63 7.64 -8.08
C PHE A 51 6.54 7.83 -9.14
N PRO A 52 6.14 9.08 -9.45
CA PRO A 52 5.08 9.35 -10.43
C PRO A 52 5.41 8.85 -11.85
N GLN A 53 6.68 8.54 -12.14
CA GLN A 53 7.13 7.98 -13.41
C GLN A 53 6.79 6.49 -13.59
N TRP A 54 6.45 5.75 -12.54
CA TRP A 54 6.13 4.32 -12.64
C TRP A 54 4.72 4.12 -13.20
N GLN A 55 4.63 3.85 -14.50
CA GLN A 55 3.34 3.68 -15.19
C GLN A 55 3.07 2.22 -15.60
N LYS A 56 4.11 1.40 -15.69
CA LYS A 56 4.04 -0.04 -16.02
C LYS A 56 5.10 -0.82 -15.24
N VAL A 57 5.00 -2.15 -15.24
CA VAL A 57 5.87 -3.04 -14.44
C VAL A 57 7.35 -2.83 -14.75
N GLU A 58 7.69 -2.64 -16.03
CA GLU A 58 9.09 -2.45 -16.45
C GLU A 58 9.73 -1.15 -15.95
N ASP A 59 8.94 -0.15 -15.58
CA ASP A 59 9.48 1.11 -15.04
C ASP A 59 9.91 0.96 -13.58
N VAL A 60 9.42 -0.09 -12.90
CA VAL A 60 9.49 -0.22 -11.44
C VAL A 60 10.79 -0.88 -11.03
N ASP A 61 11.59 -0.13 -10.27
CA ASP A 61 12.64 -0.72 -9.45
C ASP A 61 11.98 -1.42 -8.26
N LYS A 62 12.05 -2.76 -8.25
CA LYS A 62 11.42 -3.60 -7.24
C LYS A 62 12.02 -3.40 -5.84
N GLU A 63 13.32 -3.13 -5.76
CA GLU A 63 14.01 -2.89 -4.48
C GLU A 63 13.56 -1.55 -3.90
N ALA A 64 13.51 -0.51 -4.73
CA ALA A 64 12.99 0.79 -4.34
C ALA A 64 11.50 0.71 -3.96
N PHE A 65 10.69 -0.05 -4.71
CA PHE A 65 9.29 -0.26 -4.39
C PHE A 65 9.10 -0.94 -3.04
N ASP A 66 9.85 -2.00 -2.75
CA ASP A 66 9.77 -2.69 -1.47
C ASP A 66 10.14 -1.76 -0.31
N LEU A 67 11.29 -1.09 -0.44
CA LEU A 67 11.86 -0.23 0.60
C LEU A 67 11.02 1.02 0.90
N TYR A 68 10.57 1.72 -0.14
CA TYR A 68 9.94 3.04 0.01
C TYR A 68 8.41 3.00 -0.01
N CYS A 69 7.81 1.94 -0.58
CA CYS A 69 6.35 1.86 -0.75
C CYS A 69 5.73 0.70 0.04
N LEU A 70 6.19 -0.54 -0.17
CA LEU A 70 5.52 -1.73 0.38
C LEU A 70 5.78 -1.91 1.87
N GLN A 71 7.04 -2.00 2.31
CA GLN A 71 7.37 -2.21 3.72
C GLN A 71 6.86 -1.06 4.61
N PRO A 72 6.98 0.23 4.23
CA PRO A 72 6.36 1.31 4.99
C PRO A 72 4.84 1.20 5.09
N ALA A 73 4.16 0.72 4.04
CA ALA A 73 2.72 0.51 4.05
C ALA A 73 2.31 -0.62 5.00
N VAL A 74 3.03 -1.74 4.98
CA VAL A 74 2.83 -2.88 5.89
C VAL A 74 3.04 -2.44 7.33
N TYR A 75 4.14 -1.74 7.63
CA TYR A 75 4.44 -1.24 8.97
C TYR A 75 3.34 -0.33 9.52
N ARG A 76 2.89 0.66 8.73
CA ARG A 76 1.81 1.57 9.13
C ARG A 76 0.50 0.84 9.38
N ARG A 77 0.15 -0.14 8.54
CA ARG A 77 -1.03 -0.97 8.78
C ARG A 77 -0.86 -1.83 10.04
N GLY A 78 0.34 -2.34 10.29
CA GLY A 78 0.70 -3.09 11.49
C GLY A 78 0.40 -2.31 12.77
N ILE A 79 0.82 -1.04 12.85
CA ILE A 79 0.52 -0.16 14.00
C ILE A 79 -0.99 -0.10 14.24
N ILE A 80 -1.79 0.19 13.21
CA ILE A 80 -3.24 0.30 13.36
C ILE A 80 -3.86 -1.03 13.81
N LYS A 81 -3.38 -2.15 13.27
CA LYS A 81 -3.87 -3.49 13.61
C LYS A 81 -3.54 -3.86 15.06
N GLU A 82 -2.34 -3.52 15.51
CA GLU A 82 -1.92 -3.67 16.91
C GLU A 82 -2.82 -2.85 17.84
N GLN A 83 -3.10 -1.59 17.51
CA GLN A 83 -4.02 -0.78 18.31
C GLN A 83 -5.44 -1.37 18.34
N CYS A 84 -5.95 -1.90 17.22
CA CYS A 84 -7.23 -2.61 17.21
C CYS A 84 -7.22 -3.86 18.11
N HIS A 85 -6.13 -4.64 18.09
CA HIS A 85 -5.99 -5.82 18.94
C HIS A 85 -5.97 -5.49 20.44
N LEU A 86 -5.34 -4.37 20.81
CA LEU A 86 -5.30 -3.91 22.20
C LEU A 86 -6.69 -3.49 22.71
N ILE A 87 -7.55 -2.97 21.83
CA ILE A 87 -8.93 -2.60 22.16
C ILE A 87 -9.83 -3.84 22.18
N ASP A 88 -9.63 -4.75 21.23
CA ASP A 88 -10.45 -5.94 21.03
C ASP A 88 -9.59 -7.13 20.59
N SER A 89 -9.51 -8.13 21.46
CA SER A 89 -8.73 -9.35 21.26
C SER A 89 -9.20 -10.23 20.09
N GLU A 90 -10.39 -9.98 19.52
CA GLU A 90 -10.86 -10.66 18.30
C GLU A 90 -9.93 -10.38 17.11
N PHE A 91 -9.33 -9.20 17.05
CA PHE A 91 -8.39 -8.84 16.00
C PHE A 91 -7.06 -9.56 16.23
N LYS A 92 -6.53 -10.26 15.22
CA LYS A 92 -5.18 -10.84 15.32
C LYS A 92 -4.14 -9.70 15.35
N ALA A 93 -3.08 -9.84 16.13
CA ALA A 93 -1.97 -8.86 16.12
C ALA A 93 -1.05 -9.02 14.90
N ARG A 94 -0.85 -10.26 14.43
CA ARG A 94 0.09 -10.58 13.34
C ARG A 94 -0.38 -10.00 12.00
N MET A 95 0.53 -9.31 11.29
CA MET A 95 0.34 -8.90 9.91
C MET A 95 0.49 -10.08 8.94
N PRO A 96 -0.28 -10.12 7.84
CA PRO A 96 -0.08 -11.12 6.79
C PRO A 96 1.31 -10.97 6.16
N GLU A 97 1.88 -12.08 5.70
CA GLU A 97 3.08 -12.03 4.86
C GLU A 97 2.74 -11.42 3.49
N VAL A 98 3.57 -10.46 3.09
CA VAL A 98 3.43 -9.73 1.82
C VAL A 98 4.82 -9.61 1.20
N ARG A 99 4.92 -9.91 -0.09
CA ARG A 99 6.19 -9.90 -0.82
C ARG A 99 6.03 -9.35 -2.22
N VAL A 100 7.11 -8.77 -2.73
CA VAL A 100 7.23 -8.42 -4.14
C VAL A 100 7.40 -9.71 -4.95
N LYS A 101 6.74 -9.79 -6.12
CA LYS A 101 6.85 -10.91 -7.06
C LYS A 101 8.19 -10.93 -7.78
#